data_AF-A0A9D8NHA1-F1
#
_entry.id   AF-A0A9D8NHA1-F1
#
_cell.length_a   1.000
_cell.length_b   1.000
_cell.length_c   1.000
_cell.angle_alpha   90.00
_cell.angle_beta   90.00
_cell.angle_gamma   90.00
#
_symmetry.space_group_name_H-M   'P 1'
#
loop_
_entity.id
_entity.type
_entity.pdbx_description
1 polymer ?
#
loop_
_entity_poly.entity_id
_entity_poly.type
_entity_poly.pdbx_seq_one_letter_code
_entity_poly.pdbx_strand_id
1 'polypeptide(L)'
;MVVPLVSSSYTSPVGRLRLVASDSGLRAVRWPNDSSSGDVLSGRNEVIDRTVDQLDQYFAGQRRDFDLPLEPAGTPFQLSAWNVLRTIPYGSTMSYVEQAVILGDAKKARAVGSANGRNPLAIVVPCHRVIGSSGTLTGFAGGTKAKKFLLDWEKRHAPPRLSVRAADQDPRLAEMFAKGLTSSTGEPLNIFGSLAHHPDLLRRWLVFAGHVLSKNTIAPRERELLILRTGWNCNSRYEWGQHVLIARSCGLSDAEIERVTVGPSARWSDVDRSLLTAADELHVDQRVSDDTWRSLSVHLSNEQMLDVIATVGNYHLVAMFLNSLRVELDAGVPDDPRLG
;
A
#
# COMPACT_ATOMS: atom_id res chain seq x y z
N MET A 1 23.83 -26.12 -30.77
CA MET A 1 22.44 -26.63 -30.70
C MET A 1 21.55 -25.50 -30.23
N VAL A 2 20.41 -25.27 -30.88
CA VAL A 2 19.39 -24.36 -30.38
C VAL A 2 18.71 -25.06 -29.21
N VAL A 3 18.79 -24.50 -28.00
CA VAL A 3 18.10 -25.06 -26.83
C VAL A 3 16.60 -24.86 -27.03
N PRO A 4 15.77 -25.91 -26.95
CA PRO A 4 14.33 -25.76 -27.14
C PRO A 4 13.76 -24.83 -26.07
N LEU A 5 12.94 -23.88 -26.50
CA LEU A 5 12.18 -23.04 -25.59
C LEU A 5 10.85 -23.73 -25.27
N VAL A 6 10.45 -23.67 -24.02
CA VAL A 6 9.14 -24.10 -23.52
C VAL A 6 8.33 -22.87 -23.12
N SER A 7 7.01 -22.91 -23.29
CA SER A 7 6.12 -21.88 -22.73
C SER A 7 4.95 -22.44 -21.97
N SER A 8 4.51 -21.65 -20.99
CA SER A 8 3.28 -21.88 -20.23
C SER A 8 2.54 -20.56 -20.02
N SER A 9 1.22 -20.66 -19.85
CA SER A 9 0.37 -19.53 -19.51
C SER A 9 0.27 -19.39 -18.01
N TYR A 10 0.41 -18.17 -17.51
CA TYR A 10 0.23 -17.81 -16.10
C TYR A 10 -0.89 -16.79 -15.98
N THR A 11 -1.81 -16.95 -15.03
CA THR A 11 -2.89 -15.98 -14.78
C THR A 11 -2.49 -15.14 -13.58
N SER A 12 -2.44 -13.82 -13.74
CA SER A 12 -2.01 -12.90 -12.70
C SER A 12 -3.04 -11.78 -12.47
N PRO A 13 -2.93 -11.01 -11.37
CA PRO A 13 -3.74 -9.81 -11.16
C PRO A 13 -3.61 -8.75 -12.26
N VAL A 14 -2.51 -8.75 -13.03
CA VAL A 14 -2.29 -7.85 -14.18
C VAL A 14 -2.70 -8.47 -15.52
N GLY A 15 -3.42 -9.58 -15.48
CA GLY A 15 -3.88 -10.32 -16.66
C GLY A 15 -3.06 -11.58 -16.94
N ARG A 16 -3.35 -12.22 -18.07
CA ARG A 16 -2.66 -13.45 -18.49
C ARG A 16 -1.25 -13.12 -19.00
N LEU A 17 -0.24 -13.82 -18.50
CA LEU A 17 1.14 -13.73 -18.95
C LEU A 17 1.54 -15.04 -19.64
N ARG A 18 2.49 -14.97 -20.57
CA ARG A 18 3.14 -16.16 -21.13
C ARG A 18 4.59 -16.21 -20.68
N LEU A 19 4.91 -17.25 -19.93
CA LEU A 19 6.27 -17.54 -19.47
C LEU A 19 6.99 -18.34 -20.55
N VAL A 20 8.23 -17.97 -20.87
CA VAL A 20 9.07 -18.66 -21.86
C VAL A 20 10.43 -18.91 -21.23
N ALA A 21 10.88 -20.17 -21.24
CA ALA A 21 12.16 -20.56 -20.65
C ALA A 21 12.86 -21.63 -21.49
N SER A 22 14.19 -21.68 -21.36
CA SER A 22 15.01 -22.85 -21.70
C SER A 22 15.32 -23.63 -20.42
N ASP A 23 16.06 -24.73 -20.52
CA ASP A 23 16.59 -25.41 -19.33
C ASP A 23 17.65 -24.55 -18.58
N SER A 24 18.24 -23.57 -19.28
CA SER A 24 19.26 -22.67 -18.73
C SER A 24 18.67 -21.47 -17.99
N GLY A 25 17.44 -21.07 -18.28
CA GLY A 25 16.84 -19.91 -17.62
C GLY A 25 15.59 -19.33 -18.27
N LEU A 26 14.98 -18.39 -17.55
CA LEU A 26 13.80 -17.64 -17.97
C LEU A 26 14.21 -16.67 -19.07
N ARG A 27 13.58 -16.81 -20.23
CA ARG A 27 13.86 -16.01 -21.43
C ARG A 27 12.91 -14.82 -21.55
N ALA A 28 11.64 -15.00 -21.20
CA ALA A 28 10.65 -13.94 -21.28
C ALA A 28 9.42 -14.15 -20.36
N VAL A 29 8.82 -13.02 -19.96
CA VAL A 29 7.50 -12.88 -19.35
C VAL A 29 6.69 -11.96 -20.26
N ARG A 30 5.89 -12.55 -21.15
CA ARG A 30 5.21 -11.83 -22.24
C ARG A 30 3.79 -11.44 -21.87
N TRP A 31 3.40 -10.25 -22.31
CA TRP A 31 2.03 -9.76 -22.21
C TRP A 31 1.13 -10.41 -23.29
N PRO A 32 -0.20 -10.43 -23.12
CA PRO A 32 -1.12 -11.02 -24.10
C PRO A 32 -0.98 -10.46 -25.51
N ASN A 33 -0.63 -9.18 -25.61
CA ASN A 33 -0.54 -8.46 -26.88
C ASN A 33 0.82 -8.62 -27.56
N ASP A 34 1.76 -9.36 -26.97
CA ASP A 34 3.05 -9.65 -27.58
C ASP A 34 2.91 -10.83 -28.55
N SER A 35 2.87 -10.51 -29.85
CA SER A 35 2.69 -11.47 -30.94
C SER A 35 3.98 -12.22 -31.33
N SER A 36 5.08 -12.02 -30.61
CA SER A 36 6.36 -12.68 -30.91
C SER A 36 6.22 -14.20 -30.90
N SER A 37 6.20 -14.77 -32.10
CA SER A 37 6.00 -16.19 -32.38
C SER A 37 7.38 -16.81 -32.56
N GLY A 38 7.93 -17.35 -31.47
CA GLY A 38 9.07 -18.25 -31.57
C GLY A 38 8.58 -19.68 -31.71
N ASP A 39 9.43 -20.57 -32.23
CA ASP A 39 9.22 -22.02 -32.10
C ASP A 39 9.34 -22.39 -30.62
N VAL A 40 8.21 -22.39 -29.93
CA VAL A 40 8.13 -22.71 -28.51
C VAL A 40 7.30 -23.96 -28.33
N LEU A 41 7.88 -24.94 -27.64
CA LEU A 41 7.20 -26.18 -27.32
C LEU A 41 6.25 -25.99 -26.14
N SER A 42 5.17 -26.77 -26.14
CA SER A 42 4.37 -26.98 -24.93
C SER A 42 4.96 -28.14 -24.15
N GLY A 43 5.15 -27.98 -22.84
CA GLY A 43 5.77 -29.02 -22.02
C GLY A 43 6.06 -28.56 -20.60
N ARG A 44 6.58 -29.47 -19.78
CA ARG A 44 7.08 -29.14 -18.44
C ARG A 44 8.49 -28.54 -18.54
N ASN A 45 8.77 -27.55 -17.69
CA ASN A 45 10.10 -26.96 -17.57
C ASN A 45 10.26 -26.43 -16.14
N GLU A 46 11.32 -26.84 -15.45
CA GLU A 46 11.51 -26.53 -14.03
C GLU A 46 11.68 -25.02 -13.76
N VAL A 47 12.24 -24.28 -14.72
CA VAL A 47 12.38 -22.82 -14.60
C VAL A 47 11.01 -22.14 -14.68
N ILE A 48 10.11 -22.63 -15.52
CA ILE A 48 8.72 -22.16 -15.57
C ILE A 48 8.02 -22.47 -14.25
N ASP A 49 8.13 -23.70 -13.74
CA ASP A 49 7.49 -24.10 -12.47
C ASP A 49 7.96 -23.19 -11.32
N ARG A 50 9.27 -22.97 -11.18
CA ARG A 50 9.85 -22.01 -10.22
C ARG A 50 9.37 -20.57 -10.45
N THR A 51 9.20 -20.16 -11.71
CA THR A 51 8.73 -18.80 -12.04
C THR A 51 7.28 -18.61 -11.61
N VAL A 52 6.43 -19.62 -11.82
CA VAL A 52 5.03 -19.62 -11.36
C VAL A 52 4.99 -19.48 -9.84
N ASP A 53 5.71 -20.34 -9.10
CA ASP A 53 5.74 -20.31 -7.64
C ASP A 53 6.17 -18.93 -7.10
N GLN A 54 7.17 -18.32 -7.71
CA GLN A 54 7.66 -17.01 -7.26
C GLN A 54 6.75 -15.86 -7.68
N LEU A 55 6.07 -15.94 -8.82
CA LEU A 55 5.04 -14.96 -9.19
C LEU A 55 3.84 -15.05 -8.25
N ASP A 56 3.43 -16.25 -7.86
CA ASP A 56 2.37 -16.45 -6.86
C ASP A 56 2.77 -15.85 -5.51
N GLN A 57 3.99 -16.09 -5.04
CA GLN A 57 4.51 -15.44 -3.82
C GLN A 57 4.58 -13.91 -3.96
N TYR A 58 4.97 -13.38 -5.12
CA TYR A 58 5.03 -11.93 -5.37
C TYR A 58 3.63 -11.29 -5.32
N PHE A 59 2.65 -11.90 -6.01
CA PHE A 59 1.25 -11.47 -6.01
C PHE A 59 0.47 -11.88 -4.76
N ALA A 60 1.09 -12.60 -3.83
CA ALA A 60 0.63 -12.78 -2.45
C ALA A 60 1.33 -11.81 -1.47
N GLY A 61 2.24 -10.96 -1.93
CA GLY A 61 3.00 -10.02 -1.09
C GLY A 61 4.10 -10.68 -0.23
N GLN A 62 4.35 -11.98 -0.43
CA GLN A 62 5.29 -12.80 0.35
C GLN A 62 6.72 -12.76 -0.22
N ARG A 63 6.89 -12.29 -1.46
CA ARG A 63 8.19 -12.19 -2.14
C ARG A 63 8.44 -10.78 -2.67
N ARG A 64 9.68 -10.33 -2.49
CA ARG A 64 10.17 -9.02 -2.94
C ARG A 64 11.25 -9.11 -4.02
N ASP A 65 11.98 -10.22 -4.05
CA ASP A 65 13.07 -10.49 -4.98
C ASP A 65 12.89 -11.83 -5.68
N PHE A 66 13.22 -11.92 -6.97
CA PHE A 66 13.15 -13.16 -7.74
C PHE A 66 14.49 -13.87 -7.75
N ASP A 67 14.49 -15.13 -7.33
CA ASP A 67 15.64 -16.04 -7.39
C ASP A 67 15.42 -17.05 -8.53
N LEU A 68 15.65 -16.57 -9.75
CA LEU A 68 15.44 -17.33 -10.99
C LEU A 68 16.71 -17.27 -11.84
N PRO A 69 17.09 -18.38 -12.51
CA PRO A 69 18.07 -18.30 -13.59
C PRO A 69 17.48 -17.46 -14.74
N LEU A 70 18.15 -16.38 -15.12
CA LEU A 70 17.68 -15.46 -16.17
C LEU A 70 18.58 -15.54 -17.40
N GLU A 71 17.98 -15.66 -18.58
CA GLU A 71 18.68 -15.70 -19.86
C GLU A 71 18.04 -14.73 -20.87
N PRO A 72 17.96 -13.42 -20.59
CA PRO A 72 17.35 -12.47 -21.52
C PRO A 72 18.23 -12.28 -22.77
N ALA A 73 17.59 -12.19 -23.94
CA ALA A 73 18.26 -11.84 -25.19
C ALA A 73 18.19 -10.33 -25.45
N GLY A 74 19.35 -9.67 -25.61
CA GLY A 74 19.42 -8.24 -25.89
C GLY A 74 20.84 -7.79 -26.28
N THR A 75 20.95 -6.55 -26.75
CA THR A 75 22.24 -5.90 -27.02
C THR A 75 23.00 -5.65 -25.70
N PRO A 76 24.32 -5.43 -25.73
CA PRO A 76 25.09 -5.09 -24.53
C PRO A 76 24.51 -3.91 -23.75
N PHE A 77 24.03 -2.88 -24.44
CA PHE A 77 23.38 -1.73 -23.80
C PHE A 77 22.06 -2.10 -23.12
N GLN A 78 21.23 -2.94 -23.76
CA GLN A 78 19.98 -3.41 -23.16
C GLN A 78 20.23 -4.24 -21.91
N LEU A 79 21.16 -5.21 -21.98
CA LEU A 79 21.54 -6.04 -20.84
C LEU A 79 22.04 -5.18 -19.67
N SER A 80 22.88 -4.17 -19.95
CA SER A 80 23.35 -3.22 -18.94
C SER A 80 22.20 -2.43 -18.31
N ALA A 81 21.30 -1.87 -19.12
CA ALA A 81 20.14 -1.14 -18.61
C ALA A 81 19.23 -2.03 -17.73
N TRP A 82 18.98 -3.26 -18.15
CA TRP A 82 18.16 -4.24 -17.41
C TRP A 82 18.82 -4.67 -16.10
N ASN A 83 20.14 -4.76 -16.03
CA ASN A 83 20.85 -5.01 -14.78
C ASN A 83 20.68 -3.87 -13.78
N VAL A 84 20.65 -2.61 -14.24
CA VAL A 84 20.33 -1.47 -13.36
C VAL A 84 18.90 -1.56 -12.83
N LEU A 85 17.93 -2.04 -13.61
CA LEU A 85 16.55 -2.21 -13.12
C LEU A 85 16.49 -3.10 -11.88
N ARG A 86 17.31 -4.16 -11.84
CA ARG A 86 17.38 -5.12 -10.73
C ARG A 86 17.95 -4.52 -9.43
N THR A 87 18.59 -3.35 -9.50
CA THR A 87 19.10 -2.67 -8.30
C THR A 87 18.06 -1.74 -7.65
N ILE A 88 16.94 -1.48 -8.32
CA ILE A 88 15.87 -0.63 -7.79
C ILE A 88 15.09 -1.43 -6.74
N PRO A 89 15.05 -1.01 -5.46
CA PRO A 89 14.39 -1.78 -4.41
C PRO A 89 12.87 -1.95 -4.63
N TYR A 90 12.30 -3.01 -4.05
CA TYR A 90 10.85 -3.24 -4.04
C TYR A 90 10.10 -2.06 -3.42
N GLY A 91 9.06 -1.56 -4.11
CA GLY A 91 8.27 -0.41 -3.65
C GLY A 91 8.97 0.93 -3.80
N SER A 92 10.14 0.98 -4.46
CA SER A 92 10.84 2.21 -4.82
C SER A 92 10.82 2.44 -6.33
N THR A 93 11.06 3.69 -6.71
CA THR A 93 11.09 4.11 -8.11
C THR A 93 12.38 4.83 -8.44
N MET A 94 12.77 4.79 -9.70
CA MET A 94 13.88 5.55 -10.28
C MET A 94 13.37 6.27 -11.54
N SER A 95 13.95 7.40 -11.89
CA SER A 95 13.65 8.09 -13.14
C SER A 95 14.51 7.58 -14.29
N TYR A 96 14.03 7.72 -15.53
CA TYR A 96 14.83 7.39 -16.72
C TYR A 96 16.16 8.16 -16.77
N VAL A 97 16.20 9.38 -16.22
CA VAL A 97 17.41 10.22 -16.16
C VAL A 97 18.40 9.66 -15.14
N GLU A 98 17.94 9.28 -13.94
CA GLU A 98 18.79 8.66 -12.91
C GLU A 98 19.40 7.35 -13.41
N GLN A 99 18.61 6.51 -14.08
CA GLN A 99 19.13 5.29 -14.69
C GLN A 99 20.18 5.59 -15.78
N ALA A 100 19.97 6.64 -16.59
CA ALA A 100 20.93 7.06 -17.60
C ALA A 100 22.25 7.58 -16.99
N VAL A 101 22.18 8.27 -15.85
CA VAL A 101 23.35 8.68 -15.07
C VAL A 101 24.14 7.46 -14.58
N ILE A 102 23.47 6.44 -14.04
CA ILE A 102 24.11 5.19 -13.61
C ILE A 102 24.81 4.48 -14.78
N LEU A 103 24.22 4.55 -15.98
CA LEU A 103 24.79 4.01 -17.22
C LEU A 103 25.88 4.90 -17.84
N GLY A 104 26.28 5.98 -17.15
CA GLY A 104 27.41 6.84 -17.50
C GLY A 104 27.08 8.02 -18.40
N ASP A 105 25.82 8.26 -18.77
CA ASP A 105 25.45 9.42 -19.59
C ASP A 105 23.98 9.83 -19.38
N ALA A 106 23.76 10.92 -18.65
CA ALA A 106 22.44 11.49 -18.38
C ALA A 106 21.64 11.82 -19.66
N LYS A 107 22.31 12.08 -20.80
CA LYS A 107 21.66 12.41 -22.08
C LYS A 107 21.02 11.18 -22.73
N LYS A 108 21.28 9.98 -22.24
CA LYS A 108 20.74 8.72 -22.80
C LYS A 108 19.36 8.33 -22.27
N ALA A 109 18.65 9.18 -21.52
CA ALA A 109 17.32 8.86 -20.97
C ALA A 109 16.33 8.28 -22.00
N ARG A 110 16.32 8.77 -23.25
CA ARG A 110 15.48 8.23 -24.33
C ARG A 110 15.90 6.83 -24.78
N ALA A 111 17.21 6.59 -24.88
CA ALA A 111 17.76 5.28 -25.21
C ALA A 111 17.47 4.26 -24.10
N VAL A 112 17.59 4.69 -22.84
CA VAL A 112 17.22 3.91 -21.65
C VAL A 112 15.74 3.54 -21.68
N GLY A 113 14.85 4.52 -21.94
CA GLY A 113 13.42 4.23 -22.08
C GLY A 113 13.12 3.21 -23.19
N SER A 114 13.82 3.30 -24.32
CA SER A 114 13.71 2.34 -25.42
C SER A 114 14.24 0.95 -25.05
N ALA A 115 15.33 0.87 -24.28
CA ALA A 115 15.88 -0.38 -23.78
C ALA A 115 14.95 -1.04 -22.75
N ASN A 116 14.42 -0.28 -21.79
CA ASN A 116 13.47 -0.76 -20.78
C ASN A 116 12.15 -1.24 -21.41
N GLY A 117 11.66 -0.54 -22.45
CA GLY A 117 10.47 -0.95 -23.19
C GLY A 117 10.63 -2.29 -23.93
N ARG A 118 11.88 -2.72 -24.17
CA ARG A 118 12.23 -4.00 -24.79
C ARG A 118 12.64 -5.07 -23.76
N ASN A 119 12.48 -4.80 -22.46
CA ASN A 119 12.76 -5.79 -21.43
C ASN A 119 11.85 -7.02 -21.61
N PRO A 120 12.41 -8.21 -21.93
CA PRO A 120 11.60 -9.40 -22.15
C PRO A 120 11.09 -10.01 -20.84
N LEU A 121 11.67 -9.65 -19.69
CA LEU A 121 11.40 -10.23 -18.38
C LEU A 121 10.57 -9.27 -17.53
N ALA A 122 9.40 -8.85 -18.01
CA ALA A 122 8.53 -7.96 -17.25
C ALA A 122 8.23 -8.53 -15.84
N ILE A 123 8.07 -7.64 -14.84
CA ILE A 123 7.89 -7.95 -13.41
C ILE A 123 9.17 -8.51 -12.75
N VAL A 124 9.77 -9.56 -13.31
CA VAL A 124 10.98 -10.22 -12.78
C VAL A 124 12.21 -9.30 -12.87
N VAL A 125 12.40 -8.66 -14.03
CA VAL A 125 13.27 -7.50 -14.19
C VAL A 125 12.37 -6.26 -14.14
N PRO A 126 12.43 -5.44 -13.08
CA PRO A 126 11.31 -4.57 -12.71
C PRO A 126 11.30 -3.24 -13.47
N CYS A 127 11.07 -3.28 -14.79
CA CYS A 127 10.99 -2.06 -15.62
C CYS A 127 9.80 -1.16 -15.26
N HIS A 128 8.80 -1.66 -14.52
CA HIS A 128 7.69 -0.85 -13.99
C HIS A 128 8.16 0.16 -12.92
N ARG A 129 9.31 -0.08 -12.27
CA ARG A 129 9.89 0.84 -11.25
C ARG A 129 10.53 2.09 -11.85
N VAL A 130 10.69 2.18 -13.17
CA VAL A 130 11.27 3.37 -13.82
C VAL A 130 10.18 4.31 -14.32
N ILE A 131 10.21 5.57 -13.92
CA ILE A 131 9.16 6.57 -14.23
C ILE A 131 9.75 7.88 -14.80
N GLY A 132 8.89 8.80 -15.25
CA GLY A 132 9.33 10.16 -15.60
C GLY A 132 9.77 10.94 -14.36
N SER A 133 10.69 11.90 -14.51
CA SER A 133 11.19 12.72 -13.38
C SER A 133 10.10 13.56 -12.70
N SER A 134 8.99 13.85 -13.40
CA SER A 134 7.79 14.50 -12.85
C SER A 134 6.84 13.55 -12.10
N GLY A 135 7.19 12.26 -11.97
CA GLY A 135 6.30 11.22 -11.46
C GLY A 135 5.36 10.63 -12.51
N THR A 136 5.39 11.12 -13.75
CA THR A 136 4.48 10.66 -14.82
C THR A 136 4.76 9.20 -15.19
N LEU A 137 3.70 8.38 -15.23
CA LEU A 137 3.76 7.01 -15.69
C LEU A 137 3.71 6.96 -17.22
N THR A 138 4.88 6.77 -17.84
CA THR A 138 5.01 6.55 -19.28
C THR A 138 5.79 5.26 -19.55
N GLY A 139 5.56 4.65 -20.72
CA GLY A 139 6.33 3.51 -21.21
C GLY A 139 6.21 2.25 -20.34
N PHE A 140 5.44 1.27 -20.82
CA PHE A 140 5.39 -0.08 -20.25
C PHE A 140 4.74 -1.02 -21.25
N ALA A 141 5.34 -2.19 -21.49
CA ALA A 141 4.79 -3.16 -22.45
C ALA A 141 3.38 -3.65 -22.05
N GLY A 142 3.12 -3.79 -20.74
CA GLY A 142 1.79 -4.12 -20.21
C GLY A 142 0.81 -2.95 -20.10
N GLY A 143 1.18 -1.76 -20.59
CA GLY A 143 0.39 -0.54 -20.47
C GLY A 143 0.45 0.13 -19.10
N THR A 144 0.04 1.40 -19.04
CA THR A 144 0.13 2.22 -17.81
C THR A 144 -0.74 1.71 -16.67
N LYS A 145 -1.86 1.03 -16.97
CA LYS A 145 -2.71 0.38 -15.97
C LYS A 145 -1.97 -0.70 -15.18
N ALA A 146 -1.30 -1.63 -15.87
CA ALA A 146 -0.51 -2.68 -15.23
C ALA A 146 0.69 -2.11 -14.47
N LYS A 147 1.36 -1.09 -15.04
CA LYS A 147 2.47 -0.39 -14.36
C LYS A 147 2.03 0.26 -13.06
N LYS A 148 0.91 0.98 -13.06
CA LYS A 148 0.33 1.59 -11.86
C LYS A 148 -0.04 0.51 -10.83
N PHE A 149 -0.72 -0.55 -11.26
CA PHE A 149 -1.05 -1.68 -10.38
C PHE A 149 0.19 -2.25 -9.69
N LEU A 150 1.25 -2.55 -10.42
CA LEU A 150 2.48 -3.13 -9.85
C LEU A 150 3.15 -2.16 -8.87
N LEU A 151 3.24 -0.87 -9.21
CA LEU A 151 3.80 0.13 -8.29
C LEU A 151 3.00 0.25 -7.00
N ASP A 152 1.67 0.30 -7.10
CA ASP A 152 0.78 0.39 -5.95
C ASP A 152 0.76 -0.93 -5.16
N TRP A 153 0.90 -2.09 -5.83
CA TRP A 153 1.08 -3.39 -5.20
C TRP A 153 2.35 -3.45 -4.36
N GLU A 154 3.49 -3.04 -4.93
CA GLU A 154 4.76 -3.08 -4.22
C GLU A 154 4.83 -2.08 -3.06
N LYS A 155 4.24 -0.89 -3.22
CA LYS A 155 4.17 0.09 -2.12
C LYS A 155 3.40 -0.45 -0.91
N ARG A 156 2.28 -1.13 -1.15
CA ARG A 156 1.44 -1.71 -0.09
C ARG A 156 2.09 -2.88 0.63
N HIS A 157 2.96 -3.61 -0.03
CA HIS A 157 3.66 -4.78 0.53
C HIS A 157 5.14 -4.50 0.85
N ALA A 158 5.53 -3.22 0.85
CA ALA A 158 6.84 -2.81 1.31
C ALA A 158 6.98 -3.12 2.81
N PRO A 159 8.17 -3.53 3.28
CA PRO A 159 8.33 -3.91 4.68
C PRO A 159 8.01 -2.76 5.63
N PRO A 160 7.55 -3.08 6.85
CA PRO A 160 7.46 -2.12 7.93
C PRO A 160 8.85 -1.53 8.20
N ARG A 161 8.92 -0.23 8.50
CA ARG A 161 10.18 0.47 8.79
C ARG A 161 10.73 0.12 10.19
N LEU A 162 9.85 -0.30 11.10
CA LEU A 162 10.20 -0.77 12.44
C LEU A 162 9.60 -2.17 12.65
N SER A 163 10.30 -3.03 13.36
CA SER A 163 9.72 -4.30 13.82
C SER A 163 8.69 -4.06 14.92
N VAL A 164 7.74 -4.97 15.07
CA VAL A 164 6.82 -4.97 16.20
C VAL A 164 7.61 -5.35 17.46
N ARG A 165 7.74 -4.41 18.40
CA ARG A 165 8.38 -4.68 19.69
C ARG A 165 7.38 -5.33 20.63
N ALA A 166 7.72 -6.52 21.12
CA ALA A 166 6.91 -7.23 22.11
C ALA A 166 6.90 -6.48 23.46
N ALA A 167 6.03 -6.92 24.37
CA ALA A 167 6.14 -6.64 25.80
C ALA A 167 7.40 -7.31 26.35
N ASP A 168 8.57 -6.73 26.08
CA ASP A 168 9.85 -7.21 26.61
C ASP A 168 10.01 -6.84 28.10
N GLN A 169 11.22 -7.03 28.65
CA GLN A 169 11.54 -6.73 30.05
C GLN A 169 11.52 -5.22 30.39
N ASP A 170 10.93 -4.34 29.57
CA ASP A 170 10.63 -2.96 29.97
C ASP A 170 9.32 -2.94 30.79
N PRO A 171 9.36 -2.71 32.11
CA PRO A 171 8.17 -2.75 32.96
C PRO A 171 7.11 -1.72 32.55
N ARG A 172 7.53 -0.62 31.90
CA ARG A 172 6.61 0.41 31.40
C ARG A 172 5.72 -0.15 30.30
N LEU A 173 6.30 -0.94 29.38
CA LEU A 173 5.57 -1.56 28.27
C LEU A 173 4.66 -2.68 28.76
N ALA A 174 5.13 -3.50 29.70
CA ALA A 174 4.33 -4.58 30.29
C ALA A 174 3.03 -4.07 30.92
N GLU A 175 3.09 -2.99 31.69
CA GLU A 175 1.91 -2.37 32.30
C GLU A 175 0.93 -1.84 31.24
N MET A 176 1.45 -1.25 30.15
CA MET A 176 0.63 -0.69 29.08
C MET A 176 -0.09 -1.78 28.28
N PHE A 177 0.61 -2.85 27.90
CA PHE A 177 0.01 -3.95 27.14
C PHE A 177 -1.02 -4.73 27.95
N ALA A 178 -0.82 -4.88 29.26
CA ALA A 178 -1.79 -5.48 30.17
C ALA A 178 -3.13 -4.70 30.25
N LYS A 179 -3.17 -3.44 29.83
CA LYS A 179 -4.34 -2.55 29.89
C LYS A 179 -5.17 -2.48 28.60
N GLY A 180 -4.99 -3.42 27.65
CA GLY A 180 -5.87 -3.55 26.49
C GLY A 180 -5.33 -2.99 25.17
N LEU A 181 -4.02 -3.13 24.94
CA LEU A 181 -3.34 -2.75 23.68
C LEU A 181 -2.94 -3.99 22.85
N THR A 182 -3.66 -5.09 23.04
CA THR A 182 -3.35 -6.39 22.50
C THR A 182 -4.49 -6.92 21.65
N SER A 183 -4.15 -7.79 20.70
CA SER A 183 -5.09 -8.58 19.92
C SER A 183 -5.82 -9.59 20.82
N SER A 184 -6.79 -10.32 20.22
CA SER A 184 -7.46 -11.44 20.89
C SER A 184 -6.52 -12.59 21.28
N THR A 185 -5.33 -12.68 20.66
CA THR A 185 -4.30 -13.67 21.00
C THR A 185 -3.35 -13.18 22.10
N GLY A 186 -3.53 -11.96 22.60
CA GLY A 186 -2.71 -11.37 23.66
C GLY A 186 -1.41 -10.73 23.15
N GLU A 187 -1.16 -10.72 21.85
CA GLU A 187 -0.01 -10.03 21.26
C GLU A 187 -0.30 -8.53 21.11
N PRO A 188 0.70 -7.64 21.26
CA PRO A 188 0.53 -6.22 20.95
C PRO A 188 -0.04 -6.00 19.55
N LEU A 189 -1.02 -5.11 19.40
CA LEU A 189 -1.38 -4.65 18.06
C LEU A 189 -0.17 -3.98 17.40
N ASN A 190 0.00 -4.16 16.10
CA ASN A 190 1.20 -3.76 15.37
C ASN A 190 1.51 -2.26 15.52
N ILE A 191 0.49 -1.40 15.59
CA ILE A 191 0.68 0.03 15.88
C ILE A 191 1.39 0.25 17.23
N PHE A 192 0.94 -0.42 18.29
CA PHE A 192 1.49 -0.23 19.63
C PHE A 192 2.86 -0.86 19.75
N GLY A 193 3.10 -2.03 19.16
CA GLY A 193 4.43 -2.63 19.09
C GLY A 193 5.43 -1.79 18.27
N SER A 194 4.96 -1.08 17.23
CA SER A 194 5.81 -0.16 16.46
C SER A 194 6.16 1.09 17.28
N LEU A 195 5.20 1.67 18.00
CA LEU A 195 5.42 2.85 18.83
C LEU A 195 6.16 2.53 20.14
N ALA A 196 6.20 1.27 20.56
CA ALA A 196 6.95 0.81 21.73
C ALA A 196 8.48 0.95 21.58
N HIS A 197 8.99 1.25 20.38
CA HIS A 197 10.36 1.74 20.19
C HIS A 197 10.60 3.10 20.86
N HIS A 198 9.54 3.84 21.24
CA HIS A 198 9.60 5.07 22.02
C HIS A 198 8.58 5.06 23.19
N PRO A 199 8.84 4.32 24.28
CA PRO A 199 7.87 4.06 25.35
C PRO A 199 7.33 5.32 26.02
N ASP A 200 8.17 6.35 26.23
CA ASP A 200 7.72 7.58 26.89
C ASP A 200 6.77 8.43 26.02
N LEU A 201 6.96 8.38 24.69
CA LEU A 201 6.05 9.03 23.73
C LEU A 201 4.73 8.25 23.69
N LEU A 202 4.80 6.93 23.50
CA LEU A 202 3.63 6.06 23.47
C LEU A 202 2.78 6.23 24.74
N ARG A 203 3.40 6.20 25.93
CA ARG A 203 2.70 6.37 27.21
C ARG A 203 1.94 7.70 27.28
N ARG A 204 2.55 8.80 26.85
CA ARG A 204 1.89 10.12 26.87
C ARG A 204 0.79 10.22 25.82
N TRP A 205 1.03 9.69 24.63
CA TRP A 205 0.05 9.69 23.56
C TRP A 205 -1.19 8.85 23.93
N LEU A 206 -1.02 7.68 24.56
CA LEU A 206 -2.14 6.84 25.00
C LEU A 206 -3.07 7.54 26.00
N VAL A 207 -2.57 8.46 26.82
CA VAL A 207 -3.45 9.23 27.72
C VAL A 207 -4.42 10.08 26.91
N PHE A 208 -3.92 10.77 25.87
CA PHE A 208 -4.74 11.60 25.00
C PHE A 208 -5.61 10.76 24.05
N ALA A 209 -5.03 9.80 23.35
CA ALA A 209 -5.76 8.90 22.45
C ALA A 209 -6.84 8.09 23.19
N GLY A 210 -6.55 7.64 24.42
CA GLY A 210 -7.53 6.98 25.28
C GLY A 210 -8.70 7.88 25.68
N HIS A 211 -8.48 9.19 25.85
CA HIS A 211 -9.57 10.14 26.01
C HIS A 211 -10.42 10.22 24.73
N VAL A 212 -9.79 10.43 23.57
CA VAL A 212 -10.46 10.51 22.27
C VAL A 212 -11.28 9.25 21.94
N LEU A 213 -10.81 8.06 22.33
CA LEU A 213 -11.48 6.79 22.00
C LEU A 213 -12.45 6.30 23.08
N SER A 214 -12.22 6.58 24.36
CA SER A 214 -13.01 5.97 25.46
C SER A 214 -13.74 6.97 26.35
N LYS A 215 -13.38 8.25 26.33
CA LYS A 215 -13.98 9.30 27.19
C LYS A 215 -14.61 10.45 26.41
N ASN A 216 -14.64 10.32 25.09
CA ASN A 216 -15.23 11.27 24.16
C ASN A 216 -16.73 11.42 24.39
N THR A 217 -17.24 12.64 24.28
CA THR A 217 -18.65 13.01 24.53
C THR A 217 -19.54 12.88 23.30
N ILE A 218 -18.97 12.67 22.12
CA ILE A 218 -19.70 12.27 20.92
C ILE A 218 -20.07 10.79 21.03
N ALA A 219 -21.27 10.43 20.57
CA ALA A 219 -21.72 9.04 20.59
C ALA A 219 -20.78 8.14 19.74
N PRO A 220 -20.60 6.86 20.13
CA PRO A 220 -19.59 6.00 19.49
C PRO A 220 -19.76 5.86 17.98
N ARG A 221 -21.00 5.76 17.48
CA ARG A 221 -21.29 5.66 16.04
C ARG A 221 -20.77 6.88 15.27
N GLU A 222 -21.10 8.07 15.74
CA GLU A 222 -20.71 9.35 15.13
C GLU A 222 -19.20 9.57 15.19
N ARG A 223 -18.55 9.15 16.28
CA ARG A 223 -17.09 9.17 16.38
C ARG A 223 -16.46 8.26 15.33
N GLU A 224 -16.97 7.05 15.14
CA GLU A 224 -16.43 6.13 14.12
C GLU A 224 -16.64 6.64 12.68
N LEU A 225 -17.69 7.43 12.40
CA LEU A 225 -17.83 8.13 11.11
C LEU A 225 -16.68 9.11 10.88
N LEU A 226 -16.32 9.91 11.88
CA LEU A 226 -15.18 10.84 11.80
C LEU A 226 -13.88 10.07 11.57
N ILE A 227 -13.65 9.01 12.36
CA ILE A 227 -12.42 8.23 12.30
C ILE A 227 -12.25 7.55 10.94
N LEU A 228 -13.28 6.85 10.44
CA LEU A 228 -13.25 6.21 9.13
C LEU A 228 -13.01 7.24 8.02
N ARG A 229 -13.69 8.39 8.06
CA ARG A 229 -13.50 9.43 7.04
C ARG A 229 -12.10 10.03 7.09
N THR A 230 -11.57 10.29 8.27
CA THR A 230 -10.19 10.75 8.44
C THR A 230 -9.20 9.70 7.94
N GLY A 231 -9.35 8.43 8.31
CA GLY A 231 -8.49 7.33 7.84
C GLY A 231 -8.50 7.21 6.31
N TRP A 232 -9.68 7.31 5.69
CA TRP A 232 -9.84 7.33 4.23
C TRP A 232 -9.12 8.52 3.59
N ASN A 233 -9.37 9.73 4.09
CA ASN A 233 -8.74 10.96 3.59
C ASN A 233 -7.21 10.92 3.71
N CYS A 234 -6.69 10.29 4.77
CA CYS A 234 -5.25 10.13 4.98
C CYS A 234 -4.62 8.99 4.16
N ASN A 235 -5.40 8.28 3.33
CA ASN A 235 -4.98 7.05 2.67
C ASN A 235 -4.36 6.04 3.66
N SER A 236 -4.94 5.91 4.86
CA SER A 236 -4.39 5.05 5.91
C SER A 236 -5.09 3.70 5.95
N ARG A 237 -4.45 2.72 5.30
CA ARG A 237 -4.93 1.34 5.17
C ARG A 237 -5.19 0.67 6.52
N TYR A 238 -4.26 0.82 7.47
CA TYR A 238 -4.37 0.22 8.80
C TYR A 238 -5.50 0.84 9.61
N GLU A 239 -5.57 2.17 9.62
CA GLU A 239 -6.59 2.93 10.33
C GLU A 239 -7.99 2.52 9.88
N TRP A 240 -8.20 2.54 8.56
CA TRP A 240 -9.44 2.12 7.94
C TRP A 240 -9.83 0.69 8.33
N GLY A 241 -8.92 -0.28 8.14
CA GLY A 241 -9.21 -1.68 8.41
C GLY A 241 -9.62 -1.93 9.87
N GLN A 242 -8.86 -1.38 10.82
CA GLN A 242 -9.16 -1.52 12.25
C GLN A 242 -10.51 -0.90 12.60
N HIS A 243 -10.76 0.32 12.13
CA HIS A 243 -11.98 1.04 12.46
C HIS A 243 -13.21 0.55 11.69
N VAL A 244 -13.08 -0.19 10.59
CA VAL A 244 -14.22 -0.92 9.99
C VAL A 244 -14.80 -1.94 10.97
N LEU A 245 -13.95 -2.64 11.73
CA LEU A 245 -14.41 -3.59 12.75
C LEU A 245 -15.10 -2.88 13.92
N ILE A 246 -14.53 -1.76 14.38
CA ILE A 246 -15.06 -0.98 15.51
C ILE A 246 -16.37 -0.29 15.12
N ALA A 247 -16.43 0.33 13.94
CA ALA A 247 -17.61 0.97 13.39
C ALA A 247 -18.82 0.02 13.32
N ARG A 248 -18.61 -1.23 12.88
CA ARG A 248 -19.64 -2.27 12.90
C ARG A 248 -20.15 -2.54 14.32
N SER A 249 -19.23 -2.65 15.28
CA SER A 249 -19.60 -2.86 16.70
C SER A 249 -20.35 -1.66 17.29
N CYS A 250 -20.13 -0.46 16.75
CA CYS A 250 -20.83 0.78 17.12
C CYS A 250 -22.12 1.03 16.31
N GLY A 251 -22.52 0.11 15.44
CA GLY A 251 -23.81 0.17 14.73
C GLY A 251 -23.78 0.74 13.32
N LEU A 252 -22.61 0.99 12.71
CA LEU A 252 -22.54 1.31 11.28
C LEU A 252 -22.77 0.06 10.44
N SER A 253 -23.65 0.16 9.45
CA SER A 253 -23.83 -0.86 8.42
C SER A 253 -22.69 -0.83 7.39
N ASP A 254 -22.46 -1.96 6.71
CA ASP A 254 -21.49 -2.02 5.60
C ASP A 254 -21.81 -1.02 4.48
N ALA A 255 -23.10 -0.75 4.26
CA ALA A 255 -23.54 0.25 3.29
C ALA A 255 -23.19 1.68 3.73
N GLU A 256 -23.20 1.98 5.03
CA GLU A 256 -22.71 3.27 5.55
C GLU A 256 -21.20 3.37 5.42
N ILE A 257 -20.47 2.31 5.80
CA ILE A 257 -19.00 2.26 5.68
C ILE A 257 -18.56 2.51 4.23
N GLU A 258 -19.21 1.88 3.25
CA GLU A 258 -18.92 2.14 1.84
C GLU A 258 -19.26 3.59 1.44
N ARG A 259 -20.32 4.19 1.98
CA ARG A 259 -20.63 5.61 1.71
C ARG A 259 -19.56 6.56 2.29
N VAL A 260 -18.85 6.17 3.35
CA VAL A 260 -17.77 7.00 3.92
C VAL A 260 -16.65 7.22 2.90
N THR A 261 -16.41 6.27 1.98
CA THR A 261 -15.39 6.42 0.92
C THR A 261 -15.79 7.50 -0.11
N VAL A 262 -17.10 7.71 -0.29
CA VAL A 262 -17.68 8.75 -1.16
C VAL A 262 -17.69 10.11 -0.43
N GLY A 263 -17.96 10.10 0.87
CA GLY A 263 -17.94 11.29 1.72
C GLY A 263 -19.30 12.00 1.84
N PRO A 264 -19.31 13.32 2.11
CA PRO A 264 -20.54 14.08 2.41
C PRO A 264 -21.53 14.17 1.25
N SER A 265 -21.09 13.92 0.02
CA SER A 265 -21.93 13.95 -1.18
C SER A 265 -22.86 12.73 -1.30
N ALA A 266 -22.63 11.67 -0.52
CA ALA A 266 -23.54 10.53 -0.47
C ALA A 266 -24.83 10.86 0.32
N ARG A 267 -25.70 9.85 0.49
CA ARG A 267 -26.95 9.99 1.23
C ARG A 267 -26.71 9.77 2.73
N TRP A 268 -26.93 10.82 3.51
CA TRP A 268 -26.71 10.88 4.95
C TRP A 268 -27.83 11.65 5.65
N SER A 269 -27.97 11.45 6.96
CA SER A 269 -28.68 12.39 7.83
C SER A 269 -27.96 13.73 7.85
N ASP A 270 -28.64 14.79 8.31
CA ASP A 270 -28.03 16.13 8.35
C ASP A 270 -26.80 16.16 9.27
N VAL A 271 -26.89 15.56 10.47
CA VAL A 271 -25.77 15.48 11.41
C VAL A 271 -24.60 14.66 10.86
N ASP A 272 -24.86 13.48 10.27
CA ASP A 272 -23.79 12.64 9.69
C ASP A 272 -23.10 13.35 8.53
N ARG A 273 -23.88 14.04 7.67
CA ARG A 273 -23.31 14.83 6.58
C ARG A 273 -22.40 15.92 7.11
N SER A 274 -22.84 16.67 8.11
CA SER A 274 -22.03 17.73 8.72
C SER A 274 -20.77 17.22 9.41
N LEU A 275 -20.82 16.05 10.06
CA LEU A 275 -19.63 15.40 10.64
C LEU A 275 -18.61 15.02 9.56
N LEU A 276 -19.07 14.38 8.48
CA LEU A 276 -18.20 14.03 7.36
C LEU A 276 -17.62 15.27 6.66
N THR A 277 -18.41 16.34 6.52
CA THR A 277 -17.93 17.62 5.98
C THR A 277 -16.86 18.22 6.89
N ALA A 278 -17.07 18.21 8.21
CA ALA A 278 -16.07 18.69 9.16
C ALA A 278 -14.76 17.88 9.08
N ALA A 279 -14.84 16.57 8.91
CA ALA A 279 -13.64 15.73 8.71
C ALA A 279 -12.89 16.09 7.41
N ASP A 280 -13.60 16.40 6.33
CA ASP A 280 -13.01 16.84 5.06
C ASP A 280 -12.37 18.23 5.20
N GLU A 281 -13.08 19.20 5.78
CA GLU A 281 -12.56 20.57 6.01
C GLU A 281 -11.36 20.57 6.97
N LEU A 282 -11.40 19.81 8.06
CA LEU A 282 -10.27 19.68 8.98
C LEU A 282 -9.07 19.00 8.31
N HIS A 283 -9.29 18.07 7.38
CA HIS A 283 -8.21 17.46 6.60
C HIS A 283 -7.58 18.45 5.60
N VAL A 284 -8.41 19.15 4.82
CA VAL A 284 -7.95 19.99 3.71
C VAL A 284 -7.53 21.38 4.18
N ASP A 285 -8.36 22.03 4.99
CA ASP A 285 -8.24 23.44 5.35
C ASP A 285 -7.75 23.66 6.78
N GLN A 286 -7.62 22.58 7.58
CA GLN A 286 -7.21 22.64 9.00
C GLN A 286 -8.13 23.51 9.86
N ARG A 287 -9.40 23.65 9.46
CA ARG A 287 -10.44 24.39 10.18
C ARG A 287 -11.82 23.85 9.82
N VAL A 288 -12.80 24.08 10.69
CA VAL A 288 -14.22 23.91 10.37
C VAL A 288 -14.74 25.25 9.84
N SER A 289 -15.49 25.23 8.74
CA SER A 289 -16.11 26.45 8.18
C SER A 289 -17.26 26.96 9.05
N ASP A 290 -17.61 28.23 8.90
CA ASP A 290 -18.73 28.83 9.65
C ASP A 290 -20.07 28.11 9.38
N ASP A 291 -20.28 27.63 8.15
CA ASP A 291 -21.51 26.93 7.76
C ASP A 291 -21.57 25.52 8.36
N THR A 292 -20.46 24.79 8.33
CA THR A 292 -20.36 23.47 8.97
C THR A 292 -20.47 23.59 10.48
N TRP A 293 -19.82 24.58 11.09
CA TRP A 293 -19.93 24.87 12.52
C TRP A 293 -21.37 25.14 12.93
N ARG A 294 -22.07 26.03 12.19
CA ARG A 294 -23.46 26.40 12.47
C ARG A 294 -24.40 25.19 12.33
N SER A 295 -24.16 24.33 11.35
CA SER A 295 -24.93 23.10 11.12
C SER A 295 -24.75 22.08 12.26
N LEU A 296 -23.50 21.83 12.67
CA LEU A 296 -23.21 20.93 13.79
C LEU A 296 -23.74 21.46 15.13
N SER A 297 -23.70 22.78 15.35
CA SER A 297 -24.16 23.42 16.60
C SER A 297 -25.66 23.27 16.85
N VAL A 298 -26.44 22.85 15.84
CA VAL A 298 -27.86 22.48 16.02
C VAL A 298 -28.00 21.17 16.81
N HIS A 299 -27.01 20.29 16.72
CA HIS A 299 -27.06 18.92 17.24
C HIS A 299 -26.04 18.67 18.36
N LEU A 300 -24.93 19.41 18.37
CA LEU A 300 -23.79 19.18 19.25
C LEU A 300 -23.57 20.34 20.22
N SER A 301 -23.17 20.01 21.44
CA SER A 301 -22.70 20.99 22.42
C SER A 301 -21.30 21.53 22.05
N ASN A 302 -20.89 22.64 22.66
CA ASN A 302 -19.51 23.14 22.49
C ASN A 302 -18.44 22.12 22.90
N GLU A 303 -18.73 21.30 23.91
CA GLU A 303 -17.83 20.21 24.34
C GLU A 303 -17.69 19.16 23.24
N GLN A 304 -18.80 18.72 22.66
CA GLN A 304 -18.82 17.78 21.54
C GLN A 304 -18.17 18.37 20.27
N MET A 305 -18.32 19.67 20.03
CA MET A 305 -17.63 20.35 18.92
C MET A 305 -16.10 20.27 19.06
N LEU A 306 -15.57 20.39 20.28
CA LEU A 306 -14.14 20.20 20.53
C LEU A 306 -13.72 18.74 20.32
N ASP A 307 -14.58 17.78 20.70
CA ASP A 307 -14.33 16.36 20.44
C ASP A 307 -14.32 16.01 18.95
N VAL A 308 -15.09 16.69 18.09
CA VAL A 308 -15.02 16.51 16.63
C VAL A 308 -13.59 16.84 16.15
N ILE A 309 -13.10 18.02 16.56
CA ILE A 309 -11.77 18.51 16.17
C ILE A 309 -10.68 17.60 16.73
N ALA A 310 -10.76 17.24 18.01
CA ALA A 310 -9.77 16.40 18.67
C ALA A 310 -9.74 14.98 18.07
N THR A 311 -10.90 14.44 17.69
CA THR A 311 -11.00 13.13 17.01
C THR A 311 -10.27 13.19 15.68
N VAL A 312 -10.66 14.09 14.78
CA VAL A 312 -10.04 14.19 13.46
C VAL A 312 -8.53 14.45 13.57
N GLY A 313 -8.12 15.41 14.40
CA GLY A 313 -6.70 15.74 14.60
C GLY A 313 -5.88 14.59 15.18
N ASN A 314 -6.42 13.83 16.15
CA ASN A 314 -5.74 12.64 16.66
C ASN A 314 -5.56 11.60 15.55
N TYR A 315 -6.59 11.34 14.76
CA TYR A 315 -6.52 10.31 13.72
C TYR A 315 -5.71 10.73 12.49
N HIS A 316 -5.51 12.03 12.23
CA HIS A 316 -4.43 12.50 11.36
C HIS A 316 -3.06 12.10 11.91
N LEU A 317 -2.81 12.34 13.21
CA LEU A 317 -1.53 11.96 13.85
C LEU A 317 -1.33 10.43 13.81
N VAL A 318 -2.37 9.64 14.07
CA VAL A 318 -2.30 8.18 13.99
C VAL A 318 -1.97 7.74 12.56
N ALA A 319 -2.68 8.26 11.56
CA ALA A 319 -2.41 7.97 10.16
C ALA A 319 -0.97 8.34 9.75
N MET A 320 -0.43 9.46 10.26
CA MET A 320 0.97 9.83 10.03
C MET A 320 1.92 8.76 10.57
N PHE A 321 1.72 8.25 11.78
CA PHE A 321 2.54 7.15 12.32
C PHE A 321 2.37 5.88 11.49
N LEU A 322 1.13 5.45 11.24
CA LEU A 322 0.85 4.21 10.51
C LEU A 322 1.48 4.20 9.12
N ASN A 323 1.24 5.25 8.33
CA ASN A 323 1.73 5.35 6.96
C ASN A 323 3.26 5.57 6.92
N SER A 324 3.80 6.35 7.86
CA SER A 324 5.24 6.59 7.94
C SER A 324 6.01 5.38 8.47
N LEU A 325 5.40 4.52 9.28
CA LEU A 325 6.05 3.30 9.75
C LEU A 325 5.75 2.10 8.86
N ARG A 326 4.79 2.22 7.93
CA ARG A 326 4.27 1.12 7.10
C ARG A 326 3.80 -0.03 7.97
N VAL A 327 3.01 0.30 9.00
CA VAL A 327 2.49 -0.68 9.94
C VAL A 327 1.62 -1.68 9.18
N GLU A 328 1.93 -2.96 9.33
CA GLU A 328 1.18 -4.05 8.70
C GLU A 328 -0.15 -4.25 9.43
N LEU A 329 -1.19 -4.67 8.69
CA LEU A 329 -2.47 -5.02 9.29
C LEU A 329 -2.32 -6.15 10.29
N ASP A 330 -2.99 -6.05 11.44
CA ASP A 330 -3.10 -7.18 12.35
C ASP A 330 -3.93 -8.31 11.73
N ALA A 331 -3.75 -9.52 12.25
CA ALA A 331 -4.51 -10.68 11.80
C ALA A 331 -6.02 -10.45 11.97
N GLY A 332 -6.79 -10.76 10.90
CA GLY A 332 -8.24 -10.64 10.89
C GLY A 332 -8.78 -9.23 10.59
N VAL A 333 -7.90 -8.24 10.44
CA VAL A 333 -8.29 -6.89 10.03
C VAL A 333 -8.63 -6.88 8.53
N PRO A 334 -9.81 -6.36 8.12
CA PRO A 334 -10.17 -6.27 6.72
C PRO A 334 -9.24 -5.32 5.96
N ASP A 335 -8.87 -5.72 4.75
CA ASP A 335 -8.06 -4.91 3.84
C ASP A 335 -8.94 -4.25 2.77
N ASP A 336 -8.68 -2.98 2.46
CA ASP A 336 -9.31 -2.29 1.33
C ASP A 336 -8.25 -2.00 0.24
N PRO A 337 -8.37 -2.61 -0.95
CA PRO A 337 -7.36 -2.49 -1.98
C PRO A 337 -7.26 -1.09 -2.59
N ARG A 338 -8.15 -0.15 -2.24
CA ARG A 338 -8.12 1.24 -2.66
C ARG A 338 -7.18 2.10 -1.79
N LEU A 339 -6.75 1.58 -0.64
CA LEU A 339 -5.91 2.26 0.33
C LEU A 339 -4.48 1.69 0.36
N GLY A 340 -3.52 2.55 0.74
CA GLY A 340 -2.11 2.21 0.93
C GLY A 340 -1.19 2.75 -0.16
#